data_AF-A0A8X7WV64-F1
#
_entry.id   AF-A0A8X7WV64-F1
#
_cell.length_a   1.000
_cell.length_b   1.000
_cell.length_c   1.000
_cell.angle_alpha   90.00
_cell.angle_beta   90.00
_cell.angle_gamma   90.00
#
_symmetry.space_group_name_H-M   'P 1'
#
loop_
_entity.id
_entity.type
_entity.pdbx_description
1 polymer ?
#
loop_
_entity_poly.entity_id
_entity_poly.type
_entity_poly.pdbx_seq_one_letter_code
_entity_poly.pdbx_strand_id
1 'polypeptide(L)'
;MIKKYCLSQEQLDFIHDIRRRSKNRIAAQRCRKRKLDCIQYLKCEIDRLKNEKKKLLFESNQLKINIEEIKHNLSGLCHKICSEAALKPDQISVLAKYSSPECPLSSLMTEGKDISECDLLVSSIKDFPVDTLVVGFTEESKL
;
A
#
# COMPACT_ATOMS: atom_id res chain seq x y z
N MET A 1 -16.66 -16.56 51.11
CA MET A 1 -17.42 -15.70 52.04
C MET A 1 -18.88 -16.10 52.24
N ILE A 2 -19.63 -16.60 51.25
CA ILE A 2 -21.08 -16.93 51.45
C ILE A 2 -21.32 -18.24 52.21
N LYS A 3 -20.38 -19.19 52.16
CA LYS A 3 -20.45 -20.46 52.91
C LYS A 3 -20.44 -20.34 54.45
N LYS A 4 -20.32 -19.12 55.00
CA LYS A 4 -20.30 -18.87 56.46
C LYS A 4 -21.69 -18.65 57.07
N TYR A 5 -22.74 -18.52 56.25
CA TYR A 5 -24.11 -18.28 56.71
C TYR A 5 -25.01 -19.44 56.28
N CYS A 6 -25.88 -19.91 57.18
CA CYS A 6 -26.93 -20.87 56.84
C CYS A 6 -28.02 -20.13 56.05
N LEU A 7 -27.99 -20.26 54.72
CA LEU A 7 -28.95 -19.66 53.81
C LEU A 7 -29.90 -20.73 53.28
N SER A 8 -31.17 -20.37 53.07
CA SER A 8 -32.11 -21.26 52.37
C SER A 8 -31.70 -21.43 50.90
N GLN A 9 -32.18 -22.49 50.26
CA GLN A 9 -31.89 -22.75 48.85
C GLN A 9 -32.32 -21.58 47.94
N GLU A 10 -33.50 -21.01 48.19
CA GLU A 10 -34.01 -19.84 47.45
C GLU A 10 -33.09 -18.62 47.58
N GLN A 11 -32.55 -18.37 48.78
CA GLN A 11 -31.60 -17.28 49.01
C GLN A 11 -30.29 -17.51 48.25
N LEU A 12 -29.79 -18.75 48.20
CA LEU A 12 -28.60 -19.10 47.44
C LEU A 12 -28.79 -18.90 45.93
N ASP A 13 -29.94 -19.32 45.40
CA ASP A 13 -30.26 -19.17 43.97
C ASP A 13 -30.38 -17.70 43.57
N PHE A 14 -31.02 -16.88 44.42
CA PHE A 14 -31.07 -15.43 44.22
C PHE A 14 -29.67 -14.79 44.18
N ILE A 15 -28.80 -15.14 45.13
CA ILE A 15 -27.44 -14.60 45.17
C ILE A 15 -26.62 -15.06 43.95
N HIS A 16 -26.77 -16.32 43.53
CA HIS A 16 -26.14 -16.83 42.32
C HIS A 16 -26.58 -16.06 41.09
N ASP A 17 -27.88 -15.76 40.97
CA ASP A 17 -28.38 -15.01 39.83
C ASP A 17 -27.87 -13.56 39.81
N ILE A 18 -27.85 -12.87 40.96
CA ILE A 18 -27.22 -11.54 41.07
C ILE A 18 -25.76 -11.59 40.61
N ARG A 19 -25.00 -12.57 41.08
CA ARG A 19 -23.59 -12.74 40.70
C ARG A 19 -23.43 -13.04 39.21
N ARG A 20 -24.29 -13.90 38.66
CA ARG A 20 -24.29 -14.28 37.25
C ARG A 20 -24.56 -13.06 36.36
N ARG A 21 -25.63 -12.31 36.65
CA ARG A 21 -25.95 -11.06 35.93
C ARG A 21 -24.84 -10.03 36.03
N SER A 22 -24.24 -9.86 37.22
CA SER A 22 -23.11 -8.95 37.42
C SER A 22 -21.90 -9.34 36.58
N LYS A 23 -21.53 -10.64 36.56
CA LYS A 23 -20.45 -11.15 35.69
C LYS A 23 -20.76 -10.92 34.21
N ASN A 24 -21.98 -11.23 33.77
CA ASN A 24 -22.39 -11.03 32.38
C ASN A 24 -22.37 -9.56 31.97
N ARG A 25 -22.76 -8.64 32.87
CA ARG A 25 -22.68 -7.20 32.62
C ARG A 25 -21.24 -6.77 32.31
N ILE A 26 -20.28 -7.20 33.13
CA ILE A 26 -18.85 -6.89 32.91
C ILE A 26 -18.32 -7.58 31.65
N ALA A 27 -18.72 -8.83 31.39
CA ALA A 27 -18.34 -9.55 30.18
C ALA A 27 -18.83 -8.84 28.91
N ALA A 28 -20.09 -8.40 28.89
CA ALA A 28 -20.67 -7.64 27.78
C ALA A 28 -19.93 -6.30 27.59
N GLN A 29 -19.61 -5.59 28.68
CA GLN A 29 -18.81 -4.37 28.60
C GLN A 29 -17.42 -4.63 27.99
N ARG A 30 -16.73 -5.69 28.43
CA ARG A 30 -15.42 -6.06 27.88
C ARG A 30 -15.49 -6.48 26.40
N CYS A 31 -16.52 -7.22 26.01
CA CYS A 31 -16.73 -7.59 24.61
C CYS A 31 -16.98 -6.37 23.73
N ARG A 32 -17.82 -5.42 24.18
CA ARG A 32 -18.05 -4.16 23.46
C ARG A 32 -16.76 -3.35 23.34
N LYS A 33 -16.01 -3.21 24.43
CA LYS A 33 -14.70 -2.54 24.42
C LYS A 33 -13.75 -3.20 23.41
N ARG A 34 -13.56 -4.52 23.49
CA ARG A 34 -12.68 -5.24 22.55
C ARG A 34 -13.10 -5.05 21.09
N LYS A 35 -14.41 -5.04 20.81
CA LYS A 35 -14.94 -4.79 19.46
C LYS A 35 -14.57 -3.38 18.98
N LEU A 36 -14.75 -2.36 19.83
CA LEU A 36 -14.41 -0.97 19.50
C LEU A 36 -12.89 -0.78 19.33
N ASP A 37 -12.09 -1.37 20.22
CA ASP A 37 -10.63 -1.34 20.14
C ASP A 37 -10.14 -1.96 18.81
N CYS A 38 -10.73 -3.10 18.40
CA CYS A 38 -10.42 -3.74 17.13
C CYS A 38 -10.82 -2.88 15.93
N ILE A 39 -12.02 -2.28 15.95
CA ILE A 39 -12.46 -1.35 14.90
C ILE A 39 -11.50 -0.17 14.79
N GLN A 40 -11.08 0.42 15.91
CA GLN A 40 -10.15 1.55 15.91
C GLN A 40 -8.78 1.15 15.38
N TYR A 41 -8.26 -0.01 15.81
CA TYR A 41 -7.00 -0.54 15.30
C TYR A 41 -7.03 -0.71 13.77
N LEU A 42 -8.09 -1.34 13.25
CA LEU A 42 -8.24 -1.55 11.80
C LEU A 42 -8.34 -0.22 11.04
N LYS A 43 -9.04 0.79 11.58
CA LYS A 43 -9.08 2.13 10.97
C LYS A 43 -7.68 2.73 10.87
N CYS A 44 -6.92 2.73 11.96
CA CYS A 44 -5.56 3.25 11.97
C CYS A 44 -4.63 2.47 11.02
N GLU A 45 -4.79 1.14 10.95
CA GLU A 45 -3.97 0.30 10.07
C GLU A 45 -4.27 0.56 8.59
N ILE A 46 -5.54 0.77 8.23
CA ILE A 46 -5.94 1.18 6.88
C ILE A 46 -5.29 2.53 6.53
N ASP A 47 -5.35 3.51 7.42
CA ASP A 47 -4.76 4.84 7.17
C ASP A 47 -3.23 4.77 7.04
N ARG A 48 -2.57 3.94 7.87
CA ARG A 48 -1.14 3.67 7.77
C ARG A 48 -0.78 3.10 6.40
N LEU A 49 -1.49 2.05 5.97
CA LEU A 49 -1.26 1.40 4.67
C LEU A 49 -1.55 2.33 3.49
N LYS A 50 -2.58 3.19 3.57
CA LYS A 50 -2.85 4.21 2.55
C LYS A 50 -1.70 5.21 2.41
N ASN A 51 -1.15 5.66 3.53
CA ASN A 51 -0.02 6.61 3.53
C ASN A 51 1.25 5.94 2.99
N GLU A 52 1.51 4.69 3.36
CA GLU A 52 2.62 3.91 2.84
C GLU A 52 2.51 3.72 1.31
N LYS A 53 1.32 3.37 0.80
CA LYS A 53 1.06 3.29 -0.64
C LYS A 53 1.34 4.62 -1.34
N LYS A 54 0.89 5.74 -0.80
CA LYS A 54 1.15 7.08 -1.39
C LYS A 54 2.64 7.39 -1.46
N LYS A 55 3.39 7.07 -0.39
CA LYS A 55 4.84 7.26 -0.33
C LYS A 55 5.55 6.41 -1.39
N LEU A 56 5.21 5.12 -1.50
CA LEU A 56 5.80 4.23 -2.50
C LEU A 56 5.50 4.67 -3.93
N LEU A 57 4.28 5.15 -4.20
CA LEU A 57 3.93 5.69 -5.52
C LEU A 57 4.75 6.95 -5.85
N PHE A 58 4.96 7.83 -4.87
CA PHE A 58 5.83 8.99 -5.05
C PHE A 58 7.26 8.57 -5.38
N GLU A 59 7.85 7.67 -4.58
CA GLU A 59 9.21 7.16 -4.80
C GLU A 59 9.35 6.46 -6.17
N SER A 60 8.36 5.65 -6.57
CA SER A 60 8.34 5.00 -7.88
C SER A 60 8.32 6.01 -9.03
N ASN A 61 7.55 7.10 -8.90
CA ASN A 61 7.52 8.15 -9.92
C ASN A 61 8.85 8.89 -9.99
N GLN A 62 9.48 9.19 -8.85
CA GLN A 62 10.80 9.80 -8.82
C GLN A 62 11.86 8.90 -9.47
N LEU A 63 11.84 7.58 -9.21
CA LEU A 63 12.73 6.64 -9.87
C LEU A 63 12.50 6.61 -11.38
N LYS A 64 11.24 6.64 -11.85
CA LYS A 64 10.94 6.70 -13.29
C LYS A 64 11.55 7.94 -13.93
N ILE A 65 11.37 9.12 -13.32
CA ILE A 65 11.96 10.38 -13.81
C ILE A 65 13.50 10.27 -13.88
N ASN A 66 14.13 9.77 -12.81
CA ASN A 66 15.58 9.62 -12.76
C ASN A 66 16.11 8.64 -13.82
N ILE A 67 15.39 7.55 -14.08
CA ILE A 67 15.74 6.58 -15.12
C ILE A 67 15.70 7.25 -16.50
N GLU A 68 14.64 8.00 -16.81
CA GLU A 68 14.52 8.71 -18.08
C GLU A 68 15.64 9.76 -18.24
N GLU A 69 15.98 10.49 -17.18
CA GLU A 69 17.10 11.44 -17.20
C GLU A 69 18.45 10.75 -17.48
N ILE A 70 18.73 9.64 -16.79
CA ILE A 70 19.95 8.85 -16.99
C ILE A 70 20.00 8.29 -18.43
N LYS A 71 18.88 7.75 -18.92
CA LYS A 71 18.77 7.24 -20.31
C LYS A 71 19.07 8.34 -21.32
N HIS A 72 18.48 9.52 -21.14
CA HIS A 72 18.72 10.69 -21.98
C HIS A 72 20.20 11.11 -21.95
N ASN A 73 20.79 11.24 -20.76
CA ASN A 73 22.20 11.62 -20.59
C ASN A 73 23.15 10.59 -21.22
N LEU A 74 22.87 9.30 -21.04
CA LEU A 74 23.64 8.22 -21.65
C LEU A 74 23.55 8.26 -23.17
N SER A 75 22.35 8.47 -23.73
CA SER A 75 22.16 8.64 -25.18
C SER A 75 22.98 9.81 -25.73
N GLY A 76 22.94 10.96 -25.06
CA GLY A 76 23.73 12.14 -25.41
C GLY A 76 25.24 11.87 -25.37
N LEU A 77 25.73 11.11 -24.38
CA LEU A 77 27.13 10.70 -24.30
C LEU A 77 27.50 9.71 -25.40
N CYS A 78 26.66 8.71 -25.67
CA CYS A 78 26.88 7.75 -26.77
C CYS A 78 26.99 8.47 -28.11
N HIS A 79 26.10 9.43 -28.39
CA HIS A 79 26.17 10.24 -29.60
C HIS A 79 27.49 11.02 -29.69
N LYS A 80 27.89 11.71 -28.60
CA LYS A 80 29.15 12.47 -28.53
C LYS A 80 30.35 11.59 -28.82
N ILE A 81 30.47 10.45 -28.14
CA ILE A 81 31.58 9.50 -28.32
C ILE A 81 31.62 8.95 -29.75
N CYS A 82 30.48 8.57 -30.32
CA CYS A 82 30.43 8.06 -31.70
C CYS A 82 30.86 9.13 -32.71
N SER A 83 30.45 10.39 -32.49
CA SER A 83 30.82 11.52 -33.34
C SER A 83 32.31 11.86 -33.22
N GLU A 84 32.87 11.86 -32.01
CA GLU A 84 34.28 12.17 -31.75
C GLU A 84 35.21 11.07 -32.27
N ALA A 85 34.81 9.80 -32.14
CA ALA A 85 35.52 8.66 -32.71
C ALA A 85 35.33 8.51 -34.23
N ALA A 86 34.55 9.40 -34.88
CA ALA A 86 34.22 9.38 -36.31
C ALA A 86 33.70 8.01 -36.79
N LEU A 87 32.91 7.32 -35.95
CA LEU A 87 32.39 6.00 -36.26
C LEU A 87 31.40 6.07 -37.43
N LYS A 88 31.55 5.15 -38.37
CA LYS A 88 30.58 4.99 -39.46
C LYS A 88 29.31 4.29 -38.96
N PRO A 89 28.13 4.54 -39.58
CA PRO A 89 26.88 3.89 -39.20
C PRO A 89 26.96 2.36 -39.12
N ASP A 90 27.70 1.71 -40.03
CA ASP A 90 27.90 0.26 -40.03
C ASP A 90 28.63 -0.24 -38.78
N GLN A 91 29.60 0.54 -38.28
CA GLN A 91 30.36 0.21 -37.07
C GLN A 91 29.50 0.38 -35.81
N ILE A 92 28.65 1.42 -35.78
CA ILE A 92 27.69 1.64 -34.70
C ILE A 92 26.66 0.50 -34.65
N SER A 93 26.17 0.03 -35.81
CA SER A 93 25.26 -1.11 -35.90
C SER A 93 25.86 -2.40 -35.34
N VAL A 94 27.14 -2.65 -35.60
CA VAL A 94 27.85 -3.81 -35.02
C VAL A 94 27.94 -3.68 -33.51
N LEU A 95 28.31 -2.51 -32.98
CA LEU A 95 28.41 -2.27 -31.53
C LEU A 95 27.05 -2.43 -30.82
N ALA A 96 25.96 -1.93 -31.41
CA ALA A 96 24.61 -2.06 -30.85
C ALA A 96 24.18 -3.53 -30.70
N LYS A 97 24.55 -4.41 -31.64
CA LYS A 97 24.21 -5.85 -31.60
C LYS A 97 24.83 -6.60 -30.43
N TYR A 98 25.99 -6.14 -29.95
CA TYR A 98 26.69 -6.74 -28.80
C TYR A 98 26.46 -5.97 -27.50
N SER A 99 25.66 -4.89 -27.54
CA SER A 99 25.32 -4.08 -26.37
C SER A 99 24.02 -4.57 -25.72
N SER A 100 23.79 -4.15 -24.48
CA SER A 100 22.54 -4.41 -23.77
C SER A 100 21.32 -3.89 -24.55
N PRO A 101 20.15 -4.55 -24.51
CA PRO A 101 18.92 -4.04 -25.13
C PRO A 101 18.49 -2.65 -24.61
N GLU A 102 18.83 -2.35 -23.36
CA GLU A 102 18.59 -1.03 -22.73
C GLU A 102 19.67 0.01 -23.11
N CYS A 103 20.64 -0.36 -23.95
CA CYS A 103 21.70 0.55 -24.40
C CYS A 103 21.16 1.51 -25.46
N PRO A 104 21.38 2.83 -25.32
CA PRO A 104 20.87 3.81 -26.27
C PRO A 104 21.55 3.74 -27.66
N LEU A 105 22.61 2.93 -27.84
CA LEU A 105 23.20 2.63 -29.15
C LEU A 105 22.18 2.05 -30.14
N SER A 106 21.20 1.30 -29.64
CA SER A 106 20.11 0.74 -30.46
C SER A 106 19.14 1.83 -30.92
N SER A 107 18.87 2.83 -30.07
CA SER A 107 17.95 3.95 -30.35
C SER A 107 18.54 5.01 -31.29
N LEU A 108 19.87 5.11 -31.39
CA LEU A 108 20.53 6.02 -32.36
C LEU A 108 20.26 5.66 -33.83
N MET A 109 19.70 4.48 -34.09
CA MET A 109 19.42 3.97 -35.44
C MET A 109 17.92 3.85 -35.76
N THR A 110 17.03 4.03 -34.77
CA THR A 110 15.58 4.00 -34.97
C THR A 110 14.99 5.39 -34.77
N GLU A 111 14.70 6.09 -35.86
CA GLU A 111 13.71 7.15 -35.81
C GLU A 111 12.33 6.53 -35.52
N GLY A 112 11.74 6.89 -34.37
CA GLY A 112 10.29 6.87 -34.17
C GLY A 112 9.61 5.54 -33.82
N LYS A 113 9.98 4.90 -32.69
CA LYS A 113 9.06 3.94 -32.06
C LYS A 113 9.22 3.86 -30.53
N ASP A 114 8.62 4.82 -29.84
CA ASP A 114 8.38 4.74 -28.40
C ASP A 114 7.21 3.79 -28.15
N ILE A 115 7.48 2.56 -27.74
CA ILE A 115 6.50 1.73 -27.03
C ILE A 115 7.22 1.08 -25.85
N SER A 116 7.09 1.70 -24.68
CA SER A 116 7.61 1.21 -23.41
C SER A 116 6.71 0.09 -22.87
N GLU A 117 7.23 -1.13 -22.87
CA GLU A 117 6.60 -2.34 -22.34
C GLU A 117 6.30 -2.24 -20.81
N CYS A 118 6.88 -1.24 -20.14
CA CYS A 118 6.70 -0.97 -18.71
C CYS A 118 5.39 -0.25 -18.36
N ASP A 119 4.68 0.37 -19.31
CA ASP A 119 3.46 1.13 -19.00
C ASP A 119 2.24 0.23 -18.68
N LEU A 120 2.25 -1.06 -19.08
CA LEU A 120 1.14 -2.00 -18.80
C LEU A 120 1.05 -2.46 -17.34
N LEU A 121 2.16 -2.49 -16.61
CA LEU A 121 2.15 -2.95 -15.21
C LEU A 121 1.65 -1.85 -14.26
N VAL A 122 1.83 -0.58 -14.62
CA VAL A 122 1.39 0.57 -13.79
C VAL A 122 -0.11 0.85 -13.98
N SER A 123 -0.68 0.59 -15.16
CA SER A 123 -2.13 0.74 -15.39
C SER A 123 -2.97 -0.24 -14.58
N SER A 124 -2.43 -1.42 -14.23
CA SER A 124 -3.15 -2.45 -13.48
C SER A 124 -3.40 -2.11 -12.00
N ILE A 125 -2.79 -1.04 -11.47
CA ILE A 125 -2.95 -0.61 -10.06
C ILE A 125 -4.03 0.49 -9.91
N LYS A 126 -4.61 0.97 -11.01
CA LYS A 126 -5.47 2.16 -11.01
C LYS A 126 -6.92 1.97 -10.51
N ASP A 127 -7.42 0.76 -10.32
CA ASP A 127 -8.85 0.57 -10.01
C ASP A 127 -9.13 -0.04 -8.63
N PHE A 128 -8.85 0.72 -7.57
CA PHE A 128 -9.63 0.56 -6.33
C PHE A 128 -10.11 1.93 -5.85
N PRO A 129 -11.38 2.29 -6.11
CA PRO A 129 -11.99 3.47 -5.52
C PRO A 129 -12.12 3.23 -4.02
N VAL A 130 -11.22 3.82 -3.24
CA VAL A 130 -11.16 3.68 -1.78
C VAL A 130 -12.05 4.71 -1.06
N ASP A 131 -12.86 5.47 -1.81
CA ASP A 131 -13.68 6.57 -1.29
C ASP A 131 -15.18 6.24 -1.19
N THR A 132 -15.62 5.00 -1.43
CA THR A 132 -17.07 4.66 -1.47
C THR A 132 -17.67 4.12 -0.16
N LEU A 133 -16.92 4.05 0.94
CA LEU A 133 -17.46 3.57 2.23
C LEU A 133 -17.16 4.53 3.40
N VAL A 134 -17.59 5.78 3.26
CA VAL A 134 -18.00 6.59 4.41
C VAL A 134 -19.50 6.84 4.29
N VAL A 135 -20.30 5.78 4.37
CA VAL A 135 -21.74 5.90 4.65
C VAL A 135 -21.89 5.99 6.17
N GLY A 136 -22.23 7.21 6.60
CA GLY A 136 -22.86 7.61 7.85
C GLY A 136 -22.83 6.65 9.04
N PHE A 137 -22.04 7.02 10.05
CA PHE A 137 -22.50 6.94 11.44
C PHE A 137 -22.23 8.29 12.08
N THR A 138 -23.15 9.24 11.84
CA THR A 138 -23.31 10.39 12.72
C THR A 138 -23.75 9.85 14.07
N GLU A 139 -22.90 10.04 15.09
CA GLU A 139 -23.24 9.80 16.49
C GLU A 139 -24.35 10.76 16.92
N GLU A 140 -25.60 10.29 16.90
CA GLU A 140 -26.62 10.78 17.82
C GLU A 140 -26.72 9.80 18.98
N SER A 141 -26.22 10.21 20.15
CA SER A 141 -26.89 10.03 21.44
C SER A 141 -25.99 10.54 22.56
N LYS A 142 -26.15 11.81 22.89
CA LYS A 142 -25.79 12.38 24.19
C LYS A 142 -26.98 12.12 25.11
N LEU A 143 -26.85 11.15 26.02
CA LEU A 143 -27.63 11.00 27.25
C LEU A 143 -26.88 10.06 28.19
#